data_AF-A0A5C9BAN2-F1
#
_entry.id   AF-A0A5C9BAN2-F1
#
_cell.length_a   1.000
_cell.length_b   1.000
_cell.length_c   1.000
_cell.angle_alpha   90.00
_cell.angle_beta   90.00
_cell.angle_gamma   90.00
#
_symmetry.space_group_name_H-M   'P 1'
#
loop_
_entity.id
_entity.type
_entity.pdbx_description
1 polymer ?
#
loop_
_entity_poly.entity_id
_entity_poly.type
_entity_poly.pdbx_seq_one_letter_code
_entity_poly.pdbx_strand_id
1 'polypeptide(L)'
;MLATDDERKAKKFRYLVTGIPPAKLANVRFGEYSVVVLNSVPALSDATWKSLHKFVSSGGGLAVFLGSNELQERGGVDGISYSTEAASTVLPAKLGSGQKFPQPAFLDAKNLNHPALKKLDEASGAGELAEMEIYRRWTVDLNDGANVLITYSKPA
;
A
#
# COMPACT_ATOMS: atom_id res chain seq x y z
N MET A 1 -14.50 3.44 -8.90
CA MET A 1 -14.55 3.07 -10.33
C MET A 1 -13.20 3.46 -10.93
N LEU A 2 -12.45 2.51 -11.50
CA LEU A 2 -11.16 2.81 -12.11
C LEU A 2 -11.39 3.38 -13.52
N ALA A 3 -10.71 4.47 -13.85
CA ALA A 3 -10.89 5.15 -15.13
C ALA A 3 -10.55 4.25 -16.31
N THR A 4 -11.51 4.09 -17.22
CA THR A 4 -11.33 3.39 -18.50
C THR A 4 -10.55 4.25 -19.50
N ASP A 5 -10.00 3.62 -20.55
CA ASP A 5 -9.25 4.30 -21.61
C ASP A 5 -10.07 5.41 -22.32
N ASP A 6 -11.39 5.21 -22.44
CA ASP A 6 -12.30 6.17 -23.06
C ASP A 6 -12.50 7.42 -22.19
N GLU A 7 -12.53 7.27 -20.87
CA GLU A 7 -12.65 8.40 -19.94
C GLU A 7 -11.35 9.21 -19.83
N ARG A 8 -10.19 8.57 -20.06
CA ARG A 8 -8.89 9.26 -20.21
C ARG A 8 -8.86 10.09 -21.50
N LYS A 9 -9.32 9.54 -22.63
CA LYS A 9 -9.40 10.26 -23.91
C LYS A 9 -10.34 11.47 -23.82
N ALA A 10 -11.40 11.38 -23.00
CA ALA A 10 -12.26 12.51 -22.67
C ALA A 10 -11.64 13.55 -21.70
N LYS A 11 -10.34 13.41 -21.35
CA LYS A 11 -9.58 14.22 -20.38
C LYS A 11 -10.19 14.27 -18.98
N LYS A 12 -11.12 13.36 -18.63
CA LYS A 12 -11.73 13.31 -17.29
C LYS A 12 -10.78 12.75 -16.23
N PHE A 13 -9.79 11.96 -16.65
CA PHE A 13 -8.80 11.38 -15.75
C PHE A 13 -7.38 11.58 -16.28
N ARG A 14 -6.46 11.96 -15.38
CA ARG A 14 -5.05 12.26 -15.69
C ARG A 14 -4.19 11.00 -15.90
N TYR A 15 -4.64 9.87 -15.38
CA TYR A 15 -3.86 8.62 -15.34
C TYR A 15 -4.66 7.46 -15.96
N LEU A 16 -3.94 6.55 -16.62
CA LEU A 16 -4.47 5.26 -17.03
C LEU A 16 -4.27 4.26 -15.91
N VAL A 17 -5.33 3.56 -15.49
CA VAL A 17 -5.24 2.56 -14.43
C VAL A 17 -5.58 1.18 -14.99
N THR A 18 -4.62 0.26 -14.89
CA THR A 18 -4.82 -1.14 -15.28
C THR A 18 -5.03 -1.98 -14.03
N GLY A 19 -6.22 -2.60 -13.93
CA GLY A 19 -6.49 -3.60 -12.90
C GLY A 19 -5.82 -4.93 -13.24
N ILE A 20 -4.92 -5.41 -12.40
CA ILE A 20 -4.24 -6.70 -12.58
C ILE A 20 -4.56 -7.62 -11.40
N PRO A 21 -5.15 -8.81 -11.62
CA PRO A 21 -5.39 -9.75 -10.54
C PRO A 21 -4.06 -10.36 -10.05
N PRO A 22 -3.94 -10.70 -8.75
CA PRO A 22 -2.71 -11.27 -8.17
C PRO A 22 -2.11 -12.43 -8.97
N ALA A 23 -2.96 -13.33 -9.46
CA ALA A 23 -2.54 -14.51 -10.24
C ALA A 23 -1.79 -14.18 -11.54
N LYS A 24 -1.90 -12.94 -12.06
CA LYS A 24 -1.22 -12.49 -13.29
C LYS A 24 0.05 -11.69 -13.02
N LEU A 25 0.37 -11.36 -11.75
CA LEU A 25 1.49 -10.48 -11.40
C LEU A 25 2.85 -11.01 -11.86
N ALA A 26 3.03 -12.32 -11.86
CA ALA A 26 4.29 -12.96 -12.27
C ALA A 26 4.69 -12.66 -13.74
N ASN A 27 3.72 -12.33 -14.59
CA ASN A 27 3.94 -12.07 -16.03
C ASN A 27 3.89 -10.58 -16.39
N VAL A 28 3.80 -9.69 -15.40
CA VAL A 28 3.66 -8.25 -15.65
C VAL A 28 5.02 -7.63 -15.95
N ARG A 29 5.07 -6.82 -17.01
CA ARG A 29 6.21 -5.94 -17.30
C ARG A 29 6.05 -4.64 -16.51
N PHE A 30 6.52 -4.61 -15.27
CA PHE A 30 6.37 -3.44 -14.39
C PHE A 30 6.94 -2.14 -14.98
N GLY A 31 7.96 -2.23 -15.85
CA GLY A 31 8.55 -1.07 -16.53
C GLY A 31 7.61 -0.31 -17.48
N GLU A 32 6.42 -0.84 -17.77
CA GLU A 32 5.38 -0.14 -18.55
C GLU A 32 4.54 0.82 -17.69
N TYR A 33 4.72 0.79 -16.37
CA TYR A 33 3.95 1.57 -15.41
C TYR A 33 4.82 2.60 -14.72
N SER A 34 4.26 3.77 -14.37
CA SER A 34 4.96 4.73 -13.52
C SER A 34 4.85 4.39 -12.04
N VAL A 35 3.71 3.80 -11.64
CA VAL A 35 3.41 3.43 -10.26
C VAL A 35 2.70 2.07 -10.25
N VAL A 36 3.10 1.20 -9.33
CA VAL A 36 2.42 -0.06 -9.01
C VAL A 36 1.80 0.08 -7.62
N VAL A 37 0.51 -0.29 -7.51
CA VAL A 37 -0.21 -0.30 -6.23
C VAL A 37 -0.62 -1.73 -5.90
N LEU A 38 -0.04 -2.29 -4.85
CA LEU A 38 -0.43 -3.57 -4.29
C LEU A 38 -1.51 -3.32 -3.24
N ASN A 39 -2.77 -3.59 -3.59
CA ASN A 39 -3.89 -3.43 -2.67
C ASN A 39 -4.38 -4.79 -2.18
N SER A 40 -4.10 -5.11 -0.92
CA SER A 40 -4.57 -6.33 -0.24
C SER A 40 -4.19 -7.61 -0.99
N VAL A 41 -3.01 -7.63 -1.64
CA VAL A 41 -2.56 -8.79 -2.42
C VAL A 41 -2.19 -9.92 -1.45
N PRO A 42 -2.86 -11.10 -1.52
CA PRO A 42 -2.71 -12.14 -0.49
C PRO A 42 -1.29 -12.64 -0.32
N ALA A 43 -0.59 -12.91 -1.42
CA ALA A 43 0.78 -13.39 -1.39
C ALA A 43 1.54 -13.00 -2.66
N LEU A 44 2.86 -12.88 -2.52
CA LEU A 44 3.78 -12.59 -3.62
C LEU A 44 4.94 -13.59 -3.60
N SER A 45 5.37 -14.03 -4.78
CA SER A 45 6.55 -14.88 -4.91
C SER A 45 7.84 -14.06 -4.87
N ASP A 46 8.95 -14.66 -4.46
CA ASP A 46 10.26 -14.02 -4.49
C ASP A 46 10.66 -13.52 -5.90
N ALA A 47 10.24 -14.23 -6.96
CA ALA A 47 10.45 -13.78 -8.33
C ALA A 47 9.72 -12.47 -8.64
N THR A 48 8.50 -12.32 -8.10
CA THR A 48 7.73 -11.07 -8.23
C THR A 48 8.39 -9.96 -7.42
N TRP A 49 8.83 -10.23 -6.18
CA TRP A 49 9.57 -9.27 -5.37
C TRP A 49 10.85 -8.78 -6.02
N LYS A 50 11.65 -9.68 -6.59
CA LYS A 50 12.87 -9.31 -7.35
C LYS A 50 12.56 -8.43 -8.56
N SER A 51 11.44 -8.68 -9.23
CA SER A 51 10.99 -7.86 -10.36
C SER A 51 10.53 -6.47 -9.90
N LEU A 52 9.83 -6.37 -8.77
CA LEU A 52 9.46 -5.12 -8.12
C LEU A 52 10.68 -4.34 -7.63
N HIS A 53 11.68 -5.02 -7.07
CA HIS A 53 12.96 -4.40 -6.69
C HIS A 53 13.61 -3.74 -7.90
N LYS A 54 13.76 -4.46 -9.01
CA LYS A 54 14.31 -3.88 -10.25
C LYS A 54 13.52 -2.66 -10.72
N PHE A 55 12.20 -2.73 -10.67
CA PHE A 55 11.31 -1.62 -11.05
C PHE A 55 11.51 -0.38 -10.18
N VAL A 56 11.50 -0.54 -8.85
CA VAL A 56 11.69 0.56 -7.89
C VAL A 56 13.09 1.14 -7.99
N SER A 57 14.11 0.29 -8.08
CA SER A 57 15.51 0.71 -8.29
C SER A 57 15.73 1.44 -9.62
N SER A 58 14.83 1.28 -10.60
CA SER A 58 14.84 2.02 -11.87
C SER A 58 14.03 3.33 -11.82
N GLY A 59 13.54 3.76 -10.65
CA GLY A 59 12.76 4.98 -10.45
C GLY A 59 11.24 4.80 -10.48
N GLY A 60 10.75 3.56 -10.53
CA GLY A 60 9.32 3.24 -10.43
C GLY A 60 8.76 3.47 -9.01
N GLY A 61 7.52 3.95 -8.92
CA GLY A 61 6.84 4.10 -7.63
C GLY A 61 6.13 2.82 -7.19
N LEU A 62 6.27 2.42 -5.92
CA LEU A 62 5.52 1.30 -5.34
C LEU A 62 4.75 1.77 -4.11
N ALA A 63 3.45 1.45 -4.06
CA ALA A 63 2.62 1.59 -2.87
C ALA A 63 2.05 0.22 -2.48
N VAL A 64 2.04 -0.08 -1.17
CA VAL A 64 1.56 -1.36 -0.64
C VAL A 64 0.55 -1.07 0.47
N PHE A 65 -0.68 -1.55 0.28
CA PHE A 65 -1.76 -1.48 1.26
C PHE A 65 -2.06 -2.90 1.74
N LEU A 66 -1.85 -3.15 3.03
CA LEU A 66 -1.92 -4.49 3.62
C LEU A 66 -3.25 -4.75 4.37
N GLY A 67 -4.29 -3.96 4.08
CA GLY A 67 -5.59 -4.08 4.73
C GLY A 67 -6.33 -5.33 4.26
N SER A 68 -6.84 -6.15 5.19
CA SER A 68 -7.78 -7.23 4.92
C SER A 68 -8.58 -7.49 6.19
N ASN A 69 -9.85 -7.89 6.05
CA ASN A 69 -10.67 -8.27 7.19
C ASN A 69 -10.21 -9.59 7.81
N GLU A 70 -9.49 -10.38 7.01
CA GLU A 70 -8.98 -11.73 7.23
C GLU A 70 -7.44 -11.72 7.38
N LEU A 71 -6.87 -10.77 8.15
CA LEU A 71 -5.40 -10.75 8.37
C LEU A 71 -4.91 -12.12 8.85
N GLN A 72 -3.90 -12.68 8.16
CA GLN A 72 -3.33 -14.00 8.44
C GLN A 72 -4.31 -15.19 8.29
N GLU A 73 -5.49 -14.96 7.69
CA GLU A 73 -6.48 -15.99 7.38
C GLU A 73 -6.50 -16.29 5.86
N ARG A 74 -7.22 -17.35 5.48
CA ARG A 74 -7.27 -17.83 4.09
C ARG A 74 -7.89 -16.77 3.18
N GLY A 75 -7.08 -16.19 2.29
CA GLY A 75 -7.51 -15.14 1.36
C GLY A 75 -7.13 -13.73 1.79
N GLY A 76 -6.65 -13.55 3.03
CA GLY A 76 -6.01 -12.32 3.48
C GLY A 76 -4.52 -12.27 3.16
N VAL A 77 -3.86 -11.22 3.62
CA VAL A 77 -2.42 -11.01 3.44
C VAL A 77 -1.64 -12.04 4.27
N ASP A 78 -0.79 -12.81 3.59
CA ASP A 78 0.13 -13.77 4.18
C ASP A 78 1.43 -13.08 4.61
N GLY A 79 1.62 -12.94 5.93
CA GLY A 79 2.82 -12.32 6.49
C GLY A 79 4.13 -13.01 6.12
N ILE A 80 4.12 -14.31 5.81
CA ILE A 80 5.35 -15.05 5.43
C ILE A 80 5.85 -14.54 4.08
N SER A 81 4.95 -14.41 3.09
CA SER A 81 5.31 -13.92 1.75
C SER A 81 5.80 -12.46 1.72
N TYR A 82 5.46 -11.65 2.73
CA TYR A 82 5.91 -10.26 2.88
C TYR A 82 7.14 -10.09 3.78
N SER A 83 7.61 -11.18 4.41
CA SER A 83 8.78 -11.17 5.31
C SER A 83 9.96 -11.96 4.73
N THR A 84 9.94 -12.27 3.43
CA THR A 84 11.09 -12.89 2.76
C THR A 84 12.25 -11.90 2.59
N GLU A 85 13.45 -12.43 2.34
CA GLU A 85 14.61 -11.60 2.03
C GLU A 85 14.35 -10.73 0.80
N ALA A 86 13.72 -11.30 -0.24
CA ALA A 86 13.36 -10.57 -1.45
C ALA A 86 12.39 -9.42 -1.17
N ALA A 87 11.36 -9.62 -0.34
CA ALA A 87 10.44 -8.57 0.08
C ALA A 87 11.16 -7.44 0.83
N SER A 88 12.10 -7.81 1.72
CA SER A 88 12.88 -6.86 2.53
C SER A 88 13.78 -5.95 1.70
N THR A 89 14.13 -6.32 0.45
CA THR A 89 14.89 -5.45 -0.47
C THR A 89 14.07 -4.30 -1.06
N VAL A 90 12.75 -4.29 -0.85
CA VAL A 90 11.83 -3.32 -1.44
C VAL A 90 11.01 -2.60 -0.38
N LEU A 91 10.54 -3.33 0.64
CA LEU A 91 9.68 -2.76 1.67
C LEU A 91 10.48 -1.87 2.64
N PRO A 92 9.92 -0.74 3.09
CA PRO A 92 10.57 0.15 4.05
C PRO A 92 10.49 -0.36 5.50
N ALA A 93 9.85 -1.51 5.73
CA ALA A 93 9.70 -2.10 7.04
C ALA A 93 9.51 -3.61 6.92
N LYS A 94 9.88 -4.35 7.95
CA LYS A 94 9.57 -5.77 8.11
C LYS A 94 8.20 -5.93 8.72
N LEU A 95 7.43 -6.90 8.21
CA LEU A 95 6.08 -7.16 8.68
C LEU A 95 6.11 -8.09 9.89
N GLY A 96 5.50 -7.65 10.99
CA GLY A 96 5.29 -8.46 12.19
C GLY A 96 3.94 -9.17 12.17
N SER A 97 3.24 -9.20 13.31
CA SER A 97 1.95 -9.89 13.43
C SER A 97 0.76 -8.98 13.13
N GLY A 98 -0.33 -9.60 12.67
CA GLY A 98 -1.63 -8.96 12.60
C GLY A 98 -2.19 -8.76 14.01
N GLN A 99 -2.65 -7.56 14.32
CA GLN A 99 -3.25 -7.21 15.60
C GLN A 99 -4.63 -6.60 15.39
N LYS A 100 -5.58 -7.01 16.24
CA LYS A 100 -6.86 -6.34 16.38
C LYS A 100 -6.75 -5.28 17.48
N PHE A 101 -7.30 -4.10 17.24
CA PHE A 101 -7.44 -3.12 18.31
C PHE A 101 -8.61 -3.47 19.24
N PRO A 102 -8.49 -3.24 20.57
CA PRO A 102 -9.61 -3.42 21.50
C PRO A 102 -10.80 -2.50 21.20
N GLN A 103 -10.52 -1.28 20.75
CA GLN A 103 -11.47 -0.29 20.23
C GLN A 103 -10.94 0.23 18.88
N PRO A 104 -11.79 0.71 17.96
CA PRO A 104 -11.32 1.25 16.69
C PRO A 104 -10.27 2.35 16.92
N ALA A 105 -9.15 2.25 16.20
CA ALA A 105 -8.18 3.32 16.12
C ALA A 105 -8.48 4.22 14.92
N PHE A 106 -7.92 5.42 14.91
CA PHE A 106 -8.02 6.36 13.80
C PHE A 106 -6.61 6.76 13.35
N LEU A 107 -6.49 7.41 12.20
CA LEU A 107 -5.22 8.00 11.77
C LEU A 107 -5.02 9.36 12.47
N ASP A 108 -3.81 9.61 12.97
CA ASP A 108 -3.44 10.93 13.50
C ASP A 108 -3.15 11.90 12.35
N ALA A 109 -4.23 12.46 11.80
CA ALA A 109 -4.19 13.41 10.69
C ALA A 109 -3.84 14.84 11.12
N LYS A 110 -3.42 15.07 12.38
CA LYS A 110 -3.11 16.42 12.87
C LYS A 110 -1.86 17.02 12.24
N ASN A 111 -1.00 16.21 11.62
CA ASN A 111 0.31 16.64 11.13
C ASN A 111 0.62 16.14 9.71
N LEU A 112 -0.23 16.49 8.73
CA LEU A 112 -0.10 16.11 7.31
C LEU A 112 0.89 17.00 6.53
N ASN A 113 1.95 17.47 7.19
CA ASN A 113 2.88 18.43 6.60
C ASN A 113 3.75 17.85 5.47
N HIS A 114 3.76 16.53 5.29
CA HIS A 114 4.52 15.88 4.23
C HIS A 114 3.93 16.19 2.83
N PRO A 115 4.73 16.58 1.82
CA PRO A 115 4.23 16.93 0.49
C PRO A 115 3.38 15.85 -0.19
N ALA A 116 3.65 14.57 0.10
CA ALA A 116 2.83 13.46 -0.43
C ALA A 116 1.40 13.46 0.12
N LEU A 117 1.19 14.01 1.33
CA LEU A 117 -0.11 14.08 2.00
C LEU A 117 -0.85 15.39 1.68
N LYS A 118 -0.15 16.45 1.28
CA LYS A 118 -0.79 17.70 0.84
C LYS A 118 -1.77 17.50 -0.31
N LYS A 119 -1.43 16.65 -1.29
CA LYS A 119 -2.34 16.34 -2.40
C LYS A 119 -3.58 15.57 -1.97
N LEU A 120 -3.47 14.82 -0.88
CA LEU A 120 -4.59 14.09 -0.30
C LEU A 120 -5.54 15.05 0.44
N ASP A 121 -4.96 16.04 1.12
CA ASP A 121 -5.69 17.14 1.75
C ASP A 121 -6.37 18.06 0.72
N GLU A 122 -5.68 18.41 -0.37
CA GLU A 122 -6.23 19.15 -1.52
C GLU A 122 -7.43 18.43 -2.17
N ALA A 123 -7.46 17.09 -2.10
CA ALA A 123 -8.56 16.27 -2.58
C ALA A 123 -9.65 16.01 -1.52
N SER A 124 -9.59 16.72 -0.38
CA SER A 124 -10.46 16.53 0.80
C SER A 124 -10.42 15.13 1.44
N GLY A 125 -9.48 14.26 1.01
CA GLY A 125 -9.39 12.88 1.50
C GLY A 125 -8.74 12.77 2.88
N ALA A 126 -8.00 13.79 3.32
CA ALA A 126 -7.34 13.78 4.62
C ALA A 126 -8.30 13.75 5.81
N GLY A 127 -9.38 14.57 5.75
CA GLY A 127 -10.42 14.58 6.78
C GLY A 127 -11.18 13.26 6.83
N GLU A 128 -11.57 12.74 5.66
CA GLU A 128 -12.22 11.43 5.56
C GLU A 128 -11.34 10.32 6.16
N LEU A 129 -10.05 10.29 5.82
CA LEU A 129 -9.12 9.30 6.37
C LEU A 129 -8.90 9.40 7.88
N ALA A 130 -9.06 10.60 8.46
CA ALA A 130 -8.97 10.81 9.90
C ALA A 130 -10.17 10.23 10.65
N GLU A 131 -11.33 10.15 10.00
CA GLU A 131 -12.58 9.64 10.57
C GLU A 131 -12.79 8.15 10.33
N MET A 132 -11.97 7.52 9.48
CA MET A 132 -12.07 6.09 9.18
C MET A 132 -11.63 5.24 10.39
N GLU A 133 -12.56 4.41 10.86
CA GLU A 133 -12.33 3.43 11.91
C GLU A 133 -11.42 2.29 11.43
N ILE A 134 -10.32 2.07 12.16
CA ILE A 134 -9.35 1.02 11.89
C ILE A 134 -9.42 -0.03 12.99
N TYR A 135 -9.87 -1.22 12.62
CA TYR A 135 -10.08 -2.33 13.54
C TYR A 135 -8.87 -3.26 13.66
N ARG A 136 -8.06 -3.32 12.61
CA ARG A 136 -6.93 -4.25 12.50
C ARG A 136 -5.73 -3.54 11.88
N ARG A 137 -4.53 -3.95 12.28
CA ARG A 137 -3.26 -3.47 11.73
C ARG A 137 -2.25 -4.61 11.65
N TRP A 138 -1.21 -4.39 10.86
CA TRP A 138 0.05 -5.10 11.03
C TRP A 138 0.96 -4.32 11.98
N THR A 139 1.70 -5.02 12.82
CA THR A 139 2.91 -4.44 13.43
C THR A 139 4.01 -4.40 12.39
N VAL A 140 4.88 -3.40 12.47
CA VAL A 140 5.99 -3.24 11.54
C VAL A 140 7.25 -2.85 12.30
N ASP A 141 8.38 -3.43 11.90
CA ASP A 141 9.70 -3.01 12.34
C ASP A 141 10.34 -2.19 11.22
N LEU A 142 10.54 -0.90 11.46
CA LEU A 142 11.00 0.03 10.44
C LEU A 142 12.45 -0.27 10.05
N ASN A 143 12.75 -0.21 8.75
CA ASN A 143 14.12 -0.25 8.26
C ASN A 143 14.80 1.13 8.44
N ASP A 144 16.12 1.14 8.47
CA ASP A 144 16.89 2.39 8.49
C ASP A 144 16.55 3.25 7.26
N GLY A 145 16.28 4.54 7.51
CA GLY A 145 15.88 5.50 6.47
C GLY A 145 14.39 5.51 6.14
N ALA A 146 13.56 4.67 6.77
CA ALA A 146 12.12 4.76 6.65
C ALA A 146 11.59 6.02 7.36
N ASN A 147 10.69 6.76 6.69
CA ASN A 147 10.02 7.91 7.25
C ASN A 147 8.57 7.56 7.59
N VAL A 148 8.19 7.68 8.86
CA VAL A 148 6.79 7.55 9.28
C VAL A 148 6.05 8.83 8.94
N LEU A 149 5.06 8.73 8.07
CA LEU A 149 4.28 9.88 7.62
C LEU A 149 3.02 10.12 8.47
N ILE A 150 2.37 9.05 8.93
CA ILE A 150 1.15 9.08 9.73
C ILE A 150 1.21 7.92 10.73
N THR A 151 0.78 8.17 11.98
CA THR A 151 0.63 7.14 13.02
C THR A 151 -0.84 6.94 13.35
N TYR A 152 -1.17 5.86 14.06
CA TYR A 152 -2.50 5.74 14.67
C TYR A 152 -2.65 6.73 15.81
N SER A 153 -3.80 7.39 15.92
CA SER A 153 -4.14 8.16 17.10
C SER A 153 -4.30 7.22 18.29
N LYS A 154 -3.94 7.70 19.49
CA LYS A 154 -4.28 6.96 20.72
C LYS A 154 -5.81 6.96 20.85
N PRO A 155 -6.42 5.86 21.33
CA PRO A 155 -7.79 5.93 21.83
C PRO A 155 -7.85 7.01 22.93
N ALA A 156 -8.91 7.81 22.92
CA ALA A 156 -9.16 8.80 23.97
C ALA A 156 -9.38 8.13 25.33
#